data_AF-A0A1H6KL40-F1
#
_entry.id   AF-A0A1H6KL40-F1
#
_cell.length_a   1.000
_cell.length_b   1.000
_cell.length_c   1.000
_cell.angle_alpha   90.00
_cell.angle_beta   90.00
_cell.angle_gamma   90.00
#
_symmetry.space_group_name_H-M   'P 1'
#
loop_
_entity.id
_entity.type
_entity.pdbx_description
1 polymer ?
#
loop_
_entity_poly.entity_id
_entity_poly.type
_entity_poly.pdbx_seq_one_letter_code
_entity_poly.pdbx_strand_id
1 'polypeptide(L)'
;MSAHYLDNQQHPIKYFVAIGMPDLAVKYLGKISIPMLDLYGVDDIEVVLKSVKERAQAAKENKYYTQKKVDADHFFNDKDALLIDEVSTWLK
;
A
#
# COMPACT_ATOMS: atom_id res chain seq x y z
N MET A 1 -11.05 -0.26 -3.63
CA MET A 1 -11.95 0.91 -3.53
C MET A 1 -11.20 2.21 -3.25
N SER A 2 -10.31 2.27 -2.26
CA SER A 2 -9.58 3.51 -1.91
C SER A 2 -8.70 4.04 -3.05
N ALA A 3 -7.87 3.21 -3.69
CA ALA A 3 -7.03 3.63 -4.81
C ALA A 3 -7.86 4.16 -6.00
N HIS A 4 -9.02 3.57 -6.29
CA HIS A 4 -9.95 4.07 -7.29
C HIS A 4 -10.43 5.49 -6.95
N TYR A 5 -10.83 5.75 -5.71
CA TYR A 5 -11.26 7.08 -5.27
C TYR A 5 -10.12 8.11 -5.40
N LEU A 6 -8.91 7.76 -4.96
CA LEU A 6 -7.74 8.65 -5.01
C LEU A 6 -7.31 8.99 -6.45
N ASP A 7 -7.50 8.07 -7.39
CA ASP A 7 -7.22 8.34 -8.81
C ASP A 7 -8.32 9.17 -9.50
N ASN A 8 -9.59 9.00 -9.10
CA ASN A 8 -10.72 9.49 -9.89
C ASN A 8 -11.44 10.71 -9.31
N GLN A 9 -11.13 11.14 -8.08
CA GLN A 9 -11.86 12.22 -7.39
C GLN A 9 -10.91 13.28 -6.85
N GLN A 10 -11.32 14.54 -6.88
CA GLN A 10 -10.63 15.58 -6.14
C GLN A 10 -10.86 15.36 -4.64
N HIS A 11 -9.78 15.36 -3.86
CA HIS A 11 -9.85 15.02 -2.43
C HIS A 11 -8.86 15.85 -1.60
N PRO A 12 -9.15 16.07 -0.29
CA PRO A 12 -8.24 16.76 0.63
C PRO A 12 -7.20 15.82 1.27
N ILE A 13 -7.20 14.53 0.94
CA ILE A 13 -6.32 13.51 1.53
C ILE A 13 -4.86 13.84 1.20
N LYS A 14 -4.00 13.80 2.23
CA LYS A 14 -2.57 14.14 2.12
C LYS A 14 -1.65 12.92 2.10
N TYR A 15 -2.06 11.83 2.74
CA TYR A 15 -1.29 10.59 2.87
C TYR A 15 -2.24 9.41 2.76
N PHE A 16 -1.77 8.30 2.19
CA PHE A 16 -2.55 7.06 2.14
C PHE A 16 -1.68 5.87 2.54
N VAL A 17 -2.07 5.20 3.62
CA VAL A 17 -1.45 3.94 4.07
C VAL A 17 -2.39 2.80 3.70
N ALA A 18 -1.90 1.90 2.86
CA ALA A 18 -2.59 0.69 2.46
C ALA A 18 -1.88 -0.52 3.03
N ILE A 19 -2.61 -1.32 3.80
CA ILE A 19 -2.11 -2.53 4.43
C ILE A 19 -2.77 -3.70 3.71
N GLY A 20 -1.97 -4.65 3.20
CA GLY A 20 -2.47 -5.83 2.48
C GLY A 20 -3.18 -5.46 1.16
N MET A 21 -2.60 -4.56 0.35
CA MET A 21 -3.26 -4.06 -0.87
C MET A 21 -3.42 -5.18 -1.93
N PRO A 22 -4.64 -5.46 -2.42
CA PRO A 22 -4.87 -6.49 -3.44
C PRO A 22 -4.64 -5.96 -4.88
N ASP A 23 -4.71 -6.88 -5.84
CA ASP A 23 -4.56 -6.69 -7.29
C ASP A 23 -5.50 -5.63 -7.89
N LEU A 24 -6.71 -5.48 -7.35
CA LEU A 24 -7.70 -4.51 -7.81
C LEU A 24 -7.20 -3.06 -7.81
N ALA A 25 -6.14 -2.74 -7.05
CA ALA A 25 -5.54 -1.42 -6.98
C ALA A 25 -4.62 -1.09 -8.18
N VAL A 26 -4.04 -2.10 -8.85
CA VAL A 26 -2.98 -1.96 -9.87
C VAL A 26 -3.30 -0.88 -10.91
N LYS A 27 -4.53 -0.88 -11.44
CA LYS A 27 -4.98 0.05 -12.49
C LYS A 27 -5.03 1.53 -12.09
N TYR A 28 -4.88 1.86 -10.80
CA TYR A 28 -5.04 3.22 -10.27
C TYR A 28 -3.72 3.85 -9.78
N LEU A 29 -2.72 3.03 -9.44
CA LEU A 29 -1.54 3.49 -8.70
C LEU A 29 -0.68 4.53 -9.42
N GLY A 30 -0.62 4.48 -10.75
CA GLY A 30 0.27 5.35 -11.53
C GLY A 30 -0.15 6.82 -11.58
N LYS A 31 -1.40 7.15 -11.25
CA LYS A 31 -1.94 8.52 -11.33
C LYS A 31 -2.13 9.18 -9.96
N ILE A 32 -2.10 8.40 -8.88
CA ILE A 32 -2.21 8.92 -7.53
C ILE A 32 -0.95 9.74 -7.23
N SER A 33 -1.13 11.00 -6.83
CA SER A 33 -0.04 11.97 -6.67
C SER A 33 0.17 12.42 -5.22
N ILE A 34 -0.32 11.62 -4.27
CA ILE A 34 -0.08 11.81 -2.83
C ILE A 34 0.88 10.74 -2.29
N PRO A 35 1.64 11.04 -1.23
CA PRO A 35 2.38 10.05 -0.45
C PRO A 35 1.54 8.80 -0.16
N MET A 36 2.05 7.65 -0.60
CA MET A 36 1.39 6.36 -0.44
C MET A 36 2.35 5.30 0.10
N LEU A 37 1.92 4.57 1.13
CA LEU A 37 2.55 3.36 1.61
C LEU A 37 1.72 2.13 1.21
N ASP A 38 2.30 1.20 0.44
CA ASP A 38 1.82 -0.16 0.22
C ASP A 38 2.60 -1.12 1.16
N LEU A 39 2.04 -1.38 2.33
CA LEU A 39 2.62 -2.26 3.36
C LEU A 39 1.97 -3.63 3.27
N TYR A 40 2.76 -4.70 3.22
CA TYR A 40 2.24 -6.07 3.15
C TYR A 40 3.13 -7.07 3.91
N GLY A 41 2.51 -8.16 4.35
CA GLY A 41 3.17 -9.25 5.06
C GLY A 41 3.98 -10.18 4.15
N VAL A 42 4.95 -10.89 4.72
CA VAL A 42 5.61 -12.03 4.03
C VAL A 42 4.65 -13.21 3.86
N ASP A 43 3.72 -13.39 4.81
CA ASP A 43 2.72 -14.47 4.86
C ASP A 43 1.30 -13.91 4.61
N ASP A 44 1.20 -12.92 3.73
CA ASP A 44 -0.05 -12.31 3.32
C ASP A 44 -0.92 -13.27 2.48
N ILE A 45 -2.18 -12.93 2.26
CA ILE A 45 -3.06 -13.72 1.39
C ILE A 45 -2.59 -13.71 -0.07
N GLU A 46 -2.94 -14.78 -0.79
CA GLU A 46 -2.43 -15.04 -2.14
C GLU A 46 -2.65 -13.87 -3.12
N VAL A 47 -3.81 -13.19 -3.05
CA VAL A 47 -4.14 -12.05 -3.92
C VAL A 47 -3.23 -10.83 -3.70
N VAL A 48 -2.72 -10.65 -2.48
CA VAL A 48 -1.75 -9.60 -2.16
C VAL A 48 -0.37 -10.01 -2.67
N LEU A 49 0.07 -11.23 -2.36
CA LEU A 49 1.41 -11.72 -2.71
C LEU A 49 1.62 -11.80 -4.22
N LYS A 50 0.62 -12.28 -4.97
CA LYS A 50 0.73 -12.42 -6.44
C LYS A 50 0.79 -11.08 -7.17
N SER A 51 0.21 -10.02 -6.60
CA SER A 51 0.13 -8.71 -7.26
C SER A 51 1.25 -7.74 -6.87
N VAL A 52 2.17 -8.11 -5.96
CA VAL A 52 3.26 -7.23 -5.49
C VAL A 52 4.03 -6.58 -6.65
N LYS A 53 4.48 -7.38 -7.61
CA LYS A 53 5.25 -6.91 -8.77
C LYS A 53 4.43 -6.02 -9.69
N GLU A 54 3.15 -6.35 -9.87
CA GLU A 54 2.23 -5.57 -10.71
C GLU A 54 1.94 -4.21 -10.08
N ARG A 55 1.75 -4.16 -8.76
CA ARG A 55 1.57 -2.90 -8.02
C ARG A 55 2.80 -2.02 -8.13
N ALA A 56 4.00 -2.57 -7.92
CA ALA A 56 5.25 -1.84 -8.09
C ALA A 56 5.45 -1.31 -9.52
N GLN A 57 5.13 -2.13 -10.53
CA GLN A 57 5.22 -1.73 -11.93
C GLN A 57 4.20 -0.66 -12.31
N ALA A 58 2.95 -0.76 -11.82
CA ALA A 58 1.93 0.25 -12.07
C ALA A 58 2.23 1.58 -11.39
N ALA A 59 2.91 1.54 -10.24
CA ALA A 59 3.35 2.72 -9.51
C ALA A 59 4.72 3.25 -9.95
N LYS A 60 5.34 2.70 -11.02
CA LYS A 60 6.71 3.04 -11.43
C LYS A 60 6.94 4.54 -11.64
N GLU A 61 5.95 5.24 -12.19
CA GLU A 61 6.01 6.70 -12.44
C GLU A 61 5.48 7.53 -11.24
N ASN A 62 4.92 6.87 -10.22
CA ASN A 62 4.43 7.51 -9.00
C ASN A 62 5.58 7.70 -8.02
N LYS A 63 6.20 8.89 -8.05
CA LYS A 63 7.32 9.26 -7.17
C LYS A 63 6.97 9.29 -5.67
N TYR A 64 5.69 9.26 -5.33
CA TYR A 64 5.21 9.30 -3.95
C TYR A 64 4.84 7.92 -3.39
N TYR A 65 5.05 6.87 -4.19
CA TYR A 65 4.74 5.50 -3.81
C TYR A 65 5.91 4.81 -3.12
N THR A 66 5.63 4.21 -1.97
CA THR A 66 6.56 3.34 -1.23
C THR A 66 5.90 1.98 -1.05
N GLN A 67 6.58 0.90 -1.46
CA GLN A 67 6.12 -0.46 -1.20
C GLN A 67 7.08 -1.14 -0.21
N LYS A 68 6.54 -1.72 0.86
CA LYS A 68 7.33 -2.33 1.94
C LYS A 68 6.75 -3.68 2.36
N LYS A 69 7.64 -4.67 2.49
CA LYS A 69 7.34 -6.01 2.98
C LYS A 69 7.82 -6.18 4.42
N VAL A 70 7.05 -6.84 5.28
CA VAL A 70 7.37 -7.04 6.70
C VAL A 70 7.03 -8.46 7.18
N ASP A 71 7.63 -8.88 8.30
CA ASP A 71 7.41 -10.19 8.93
C ASP A 71 6.05 -10.29 9.66
N ALA A 72 4.97 -10.40 8.87
CA ALA A 72 3.59 -10.49 9.32
C ALA A 72 2.73 -11.32 8.33
N ASP A 73 1.58 -11.78 8.83
CA ASP A 73 0.48 -12.29 8.01
C ASP A 73 -0.44 -11.14 7.54
N HIS A 74 -1.51 -11.46 6.81
CA HIS A 74 -2.48 -10.47 6.34
C HIS A 74 -3.12 -9.65 7.47
N PHE A 75 -3.28 -10.26 8.66
CA PHE A 75 -3.99 -9.67 9.79
C PHE A 75 -3.07 -8.98 10.78
N PHE A 76 -1.74 -9.11 10.62
CA PHE A 76 -0.74 -8.67 11.58
C PHE A 76 -0.97 -9.25 12.99
N ASN A 77 -1.41 -10.51 13.08
CA ASN A 77 -1.66 -11.18 14.36
C ASN A 77 -0.41 -11.16 15.25
N ASP A 78 -0.54 -10.69 16.49
CA ASP A 78 0.56 -10.51 17.46
C ASP A 78 1.71 -9.59 16.98
N LYS A 79 1.46 -8.76 15.95
CA LYS A 79 2.45 -7.87 15.32
C LYS A 79 2.03 -6.39 15.37
N ASP A 80 1.19 -5.99 16.32
CA ASP A 80 0.72 -4.61 16.47
C ASP A 80 1.88 -3.60 16.57
N ALA A 81 2.90 -3.92 17.37
CA ALA A 81 4.06 -3.06 17.55
C ALA A 81 4.83 -2.85 16.24
N LEU A 82 4.97 -3.90 15.43
CA LEU A 82 5.59 -3.82 14.12
C LEU A 82 4.76 -2.93 13.18
N LEU A 83 3.45 -3.15 13.12
CA LEU A 83 2.57 -2.33 12.28
C LEU A 83 2.63 -0.85 12.67
N ILE A 84 2.54 -0.54 13.96
CA ILE A 84 2.58 0.83 14.48
C ILE A 84 3.93 1.48 14.17
N ASP A 85 5.05 0.78 14.40
CA ASP A 85 6.39 1.33 14.14
C ASP A 85 6.60 1.62 12.65
N GLU A 86 6.19 0.70 11.79
CA GLU A 86 6.32 0.83 10.34
C GLU A 86 5.53 2.02 9.79
N VAL A 87 4.27 2.15 10.20
CA VAL A 87 3.42 3.26 9.78
C VAL A 87 3.90 4.58 10.38
N SER A 88 4.27 4.60 11.67
CA SER A 88 4.74 5.82 12.34
C SER A 88 6.07 6.31 11.78
N THR A 89 6.96 5.40 11.40
CA THR A 89 8.24 5.74 10.79
C THR A 89 8.04 6.31 9.40
N TRP A 90 7.12 5.77 8.62
CA TRP A 90 6.81 6.30 7.29
C TRP A 90 6.12 7.68 7.31
N LEU A 91 5.33 7.96 8.36
CA LEU A 91 4.60 9.24 8.50
C LEU A 91 5.48 10.42 8.97
N LYS A 92 6.71 10.18 9.42
CA LYS A 92 7.65 11.22 9.86
C LYS A 92 8.27 11.95 8.67
#